data_AF-A0AAX3T8Y3-F1
#
_entry.id   AF-A0AAX3T8Y3-F1
#
_cell.length_a   1.000
_cell.length_b   1.000
_cell.length_c   1.000
_cell.angle_alpha   90.00
_cell.angle_beta   90.00
_cell.angle_gamma   90.00
#
_symmetry.space_group_name_H-M   'P 1'
#
loop_
_entity.id
_entity.type
_entity.pdbx_description
1 polymer ?
#
loop_
_entity_poly.entity_id
_entity_poly.type
_entity_poly.pdbx_seq_one_letter_code
_entity_poly.pdbx_strand_id
1 'polypeptide(L)'
;MMRWALDHGNPLPPGWSYLPRDEEDVAWELFRDRFRSFRPSIYPTDWPAVVDPAPSVTFDLSVPENSPGVWSAQFDAINAEAQRCFVHVQDDPYWIVLDWQHPGYRLNAAAHAETFDAEWPVPVFPNGDYYIFARPDFSTGTFGHPWEKTLCVFGSELVQTLGRTLATWLPRKRENGDPLPG
;
A
#
# COMPACT_ATOMS: atom_id res chain seq x y z
N MET A 1 7.61 9.08 18.44
CA MET A 1 7.78 7.66 18.10
C MET A 1 7.98 7.58 16.59
N MET A 2 9.12 7.08 16.12
CA MET A 2 9.37 6.96 14.68
C MET A 2 8.41 5.90 14.10
N ARG A 3 7.70 6.25 13.02
CA ARG A 3 6.63 5.44 12.42
C ARG A 3 7.16 4.65 11.21
N TRP A 4 8.25 3.90 11.40
CA TRP A 4 8.82 3.00 10.39
C TRP A 4 8.06 1.68 10.34
N ALA A 5 8.23 0.89 9.26
CA ALA A 5 7.92 -0.53 9.32
C ALA A 5 8.66 -1.13 10.52
N LEU A 6 7.94 -1.89 11.34
CA LEU A 6 8.50 -2.47 12.54
C LEU A 6 9.10 -3.84 12.19
N ASP A 7 10.41 -4.00 12.40
CA ASP A 7 11.01 -5.33 12.47
C ASP A 7 10.68 -5.92 13.84
N HIS A 8 9.67 -6.79 13.90
CA HIS A 8 9.21 -7.41 15.14
C HIS A 8 10.13 -8.53 15.62
N GLY A 9 11.12 -8.96 14.82
CA GLY A 9 11.72 -10.28 15.03
C GLY A 9 10.62 -11.36 15.11
N ASN A 10 10.92 -12.48 15.77
CA ASN A 10 9.95 -13.57 15.95
C ASN A 10 9.44 -13.56 17.41
N PRO A 11 8.12 -13.65 17.68
CA PRO A 11 7.02 -13.90 16.74
C PRO A 11 6.36 -12.65 16.14
N LEU A 12 5.92 -12.77 14.88
CA LEU A 12 5.05 -11.79 14.20
C LEU A 12 3.62 -11.78 14.80
N PRO A 13 2.86 -10.69 14.63
CA PRO A 13 1.47 -10.59 15.10
C PRO A 13 0.54 -11.64 14.46
N PRO A 14 -0.59 -12.00 15.11
CA PRO A 14 -1.58 -12.91 14.54
C PRO A 14 -2.05 -12.49 13.15
N GLY A 15 -2.10 -13.45 12.23
CA GLY A 15 -2.43 -13.20 10.83
C GLY A 15 -1.22 -12.84 9.96
N TRP A 16 -0.07 -12.50 10.54
CA TRP A 16 1.14 -12.18 9.78
C TRP A 16 2.14 -13.34 9.76
N SER A 17 2.76 -13.53 8.61
CA SER A 17 3.87 -14.48 8.44
C SER A 17 4.86 -13.91 7.44
N TYR A 18 6.13 -14.25 7.57
CA TYR A 18 7.12 -13.93 6.53
C TYR A 18 6.76 -14.67 5.25
N LEU A 19 6.95 -14.00 4.12
CA LEU A 19 6.84 -14.60 2.81
C LEU A 19 8.10 -15.44 2.56
N PRO A 20 7.98 -16.74 2.23
CA PRO A 20 9.13 -17.54 1.83
C PRO A 20 9.85 -16.90 0.63
N ARG A 21 11.17 -17.03 0.57
CA ARG A 21 11.98 -16.33 -0.43
C ARG A 21 11.56 -16.62 -1.88
N ASP A 22 11.22 -17.87 -2.18
CA ASP A 22 10.74 -18.29 -3.49
C ASP A 22 9.37 -17.67 -3.83
N GLU A 23 8.48 -17.55 -2.86
CA GLU A 23 7.22 -16.83 -3.03
C GLU A 23 7.41 -15.32 -3.16
N GLU A 24 8.39 -14.75 -2.45
CA GLU A 24 8.74 -13.33 -2.55
C GLU A 24 9.29 -12.98 -3.94
N ASP A 25 10.17 -13.82 -4.50
CA ASP A 25 10.68 -13.64 -5.86
C ASP A 25 9.54 -13.63 -6.90
N VAL A 26 8.57 -14.57 -6.77
CA VAL A 26 7.36 -14.64 -7.60
C VAL A 26 6.47 -13.42 -7.40
N ALA A 27 6.27 -12.97 -6.16
CA ALA A 27 5.46 -11.79 -5.88
C ALA A 27 6.06 -10.52 -6.51
N TRP A 28 7.37 -10.34 -6.46
CA TRP A 28 8.04 -9.23 -7.13
C TRP A 28 7.94 -9.33 -8.66
N GLU A 29 7.95 -10.54 -9.23
CA GLU A 29 7.68 -10.75 -10.67
C GLU A 29 6.26 -10.33 -11.05
N LEU A 30 5.25 -10.81 -10.32
CA LEU A 30 3.85 -10.44 -10.54
C LEU A 30 3.64 -8.93 -10.39
N PHE A 31 4.27 -8.30 -9.40
CA PHE A 31 4.25 -6.85 -9.24
C PHE A 31 4.82 -6.13 -10.47
N ARG A 32 6.01 -6.52 -10.92
CA ARG A 32 6.68 -5.91 -12.08
C ARG A 32 5.88 -6.08 -13.36
N ASP A 33 5.23 -7.23 -13.53
CA ASP A 33 4.34 -7.51 -14.67
C ASP A 33 3.07 -6.66 -14.61
N ARG A 34 2.43 -6.58 -13.44
CA ARG A 34 1.19 -5.83 -13.25
C ARG A 34 1.38 -4.33 -13.50
N PHE A 35 2.47 -3.77 -13.01
CA PHE A 35 2.81 -2.35 -13.08
C PHE A 35 3.69 -1.98 -14.28
N ARG A 36 4.00 -2.96 -15.14
CA ARG A 36 4.72 -2.82 -16.42
C ARG A 36 6.00 -1.98 -16.34
N SER A 37 6.78 -2.20 -15.29
CA SER A 37 8.07 -1.56 -14.94
C SER A 37 8.02 -1.11 -13.49
N PHE A 38 9.08 -1.42 -12.74
CA PHE A 38 9.37 -0.78 -11.46
C PHE A 38 10.76 -0.17 -11.53
N ARG A 39 10.83 1.16 -11.47
CA ARG A 39 12.05 1.98 -11.54
C ARG A 39 12.11 2.85 -10.29
N PRO A 40 12.57 2.31 -9.16
CA PRO A 40 12.64 3.08 -7.92
C PRO A 40 13.61 4.24 -8.11
N SER A 41 13.15 5.46 -7.82
CA SER A 41 14.01 6.66 -7.85
C SER A 41 13.54 7.70 -6.83
N ILE A 42 14.52 8.41 -6.28
CA ILE A 42 14.28 9.57 -5.41
C ILE A 42 14.14 10.87 -6.22
N TYR A 43 14.43 10.84 -7.52
CA TYR A 43 14.48 12.03 -8.37
C TYR A 43 13.16 12.24 -9.12
N PRO A 44 12.56 13.45 -9.06
CA PRO A 44 11.28 13.74 -9.71
C PRO A 44 11.25 13.50 -11.22
N THR A 45 12.39 13.59 -11.91
CA THR A 45 12.49 13.37 -13.37
C THR A 45 12.22 11.92 -13.78
N ASP A 46 12.30 10.99 -12.83
CA ASP A 46 12.14 9.55 -13.09
C ASP A 46 10.76 9.05 -12.64
N TRP A 47 9.91 9.93 -12.11
CA TRP A 47 8.56 9.57 -11.65
C TRP A 47 7.55 9.58 -12.81
N PRO A 48 6.51 8.71 -12.75
CA PRO A 48 6.25 7.73 -11.70
C PRO A 48 7.18 6.50 -11.79
N ALA A 49 7.47 5.89 -10.63
CA ALA A 49 8.29 4.67 -10.57
C ALA A 49 7.66 3.45 -11.27
N VAL A 50 6.35 3.50 -11.53
CA VAL A 50 5.54 2.44 -12.13
C VAL A 50 4.51 3.01 -13.11
N VAL A 51 3.99 2.17 -14.00
CA VAL A 51 2.76 2.49 -14.73
C VAL A 51 1.57 1.99 -13.92
N ASP A 52 0.71 2.90 -13.47
CA ASP A 52 -0.46 2.52 -12.68
C ASP A 52 -1.37 1.57 -13.52
N PRO A 53 -1.76 0.41 -12.97
CA PRO A 53 -2.60 -0.54 -13.69
C PRO A 53 -4.03 -0.02 -13.84
N ALA A 54 -4.79 -0.55 -14.80
CA ALA A 54 -6.23 -0.30 -14.90
C ALA A 54 -7.04 -1.47 -14.27
N PRO A 55 -8.12 -1.19 -13.53
CA PRO A 55 -8.52 0.13 -13.05
C PRO A 55 -7.66 0.61 -11.85
N SER A 56 -7.42 1.91 -11.74
CA SER A 56 -6.76 2.52 -10.56
C SER A 56 -7.11 3.98 -10.34
N VAL A 57 -6.91 4.44 -9.10
CA VAL A 57 -6.90 5.85 -8.72
C VAL A 57 -5.67 6.10 -7.86
N THR A 58 -4.89 7.12 -8.22
CA THR A 58 -3.69 7.51 -7.48
C THR A 58 -3.90 8.85 -6.80
N PHE A 59 -3.70 8.87 -5.48
CA PHE A 59 -3.90 10.03 -4.63
C PHE A 59 -2.59 10.77 -4.35
N ASP A 60 -2.66 12.09 -4.25
CA ASP A 60 -1.57 12.92 -3.73
C ASP A 60 -1.64 12.93 -2.19
N LEU A 61 -0.51 12.59 -1.57
CA LEU A 61 -0.32 12.54 -0.12
C LEU A 61 0.47 13.75 0.40
N SER A 62 0.77 14.72 -0.46
CA SER A 62 1.50 15.92 -0.07
C SER A 62 0.71 16.70 0.98
N VAL A 63 1.42 17.12 2.03
CA VAL A 63 0.91 18.01 3.07
C VAL A 63 1.68 19.32 3.06
N PRO A 64 1.12 20.43 3.58
CA PRO A 64 1.84 21.68 3.70
C PRO A 64 3.16 21.51 4.45
N GLU A 65 4.18 22.28 4.04
CA GLU A 65 5.47 22.27 4.72
C GLU A 65 5.32 22.62 6.21
N ASN A 66 6.20 22.08 7.04
CA ASN A 66 6.22 22.32 8.49
C ASN A 66 4.90 21.99 9.21
N SER A 67 4.10 21.05 8.68
CA SER A 67 2.82 20.62 9.26
C SER A 67 2.85 19.16 9.74
N PRO A 68 3.69 18.80 10.72
CA PRO A 68 3.86 17.41 11.17
C PRO A 68 2.58 16.80 11.75
N GLY A 69 1.71 17.62 12.37
CA GLY A 69 0.42 17.16 12.88
C GLY A 69 -0.55 16.74 11.76
N VAL A 70 -0.57 17.47 10.64
CA VAL A 70 -1.38 17.14 9.46
C VAL A 70 -0.88 15.85 8.85
N TRP A 71 0.44 15.72 8.67
CA TRP A 71 1.06 14.48 8.20
C TRP A 71 0.67 13.28 9.08
N SER A 72 0.80 13.43 10.39
CA SER A 72 0.48 12.39 11.37
C SER A 72 -0.98 11.93 11.29
N ALA A 73 -1.92 12.88 11.24
CA ALA A 73 -3.33 12.58 11.14
C ALA A 73 -3.69 11.89 9.81
N GLN A 74 -3.09 12.35 8.70
CA GLN A 74 -3.28 11.73 7.38
C GLN A 74 -2.71 10.31 7.31
N PHE A 75 -1.51 10.09 7.88
CA PHE A 75 -0.91 8.77 8.01
C PHE A 75 -1.84 7.81 8.78
N ASP A 76 -2.34 8.23 9.94
CA ASP A 76 -3.21 7.39 10.79
C ASP A 76 -4.54 7.09 10.08
N ALA A 77 -5.15 8.09 9.44
CA ALA A 77 -6.42 7.94 8.73
C ALA A 77 -6.31 6.99 7.52
N ILE A 78 -5.26 7.10 6.70
CA ILE A 78 -5.06 6.23 5.53
C ILE A 78 -4.83 4.79 5.97
N ASN A 79 -3.94 4.56 6.94
CA ASN A 79 -3.64 3.21 7.38
C ASN A 79 -4.86 2.53 8.02
N ALA A 80 -5.62 3.25 8.85
CA ALA A 80 -6.84 2.72 9.45
C ALA A 80 -7.91 2.40 8.40
N GLU A 81 -8.12 3.27 7.41
CA GLU A 81 -9.10 3.05 6.35
C GLU A 81 -8.69 1.91 5.40
N ALA A 82 -7.40 1.78 5.10
CA ALA A 82 -6.89 0.66 4.32
C ALA A 82 -7.06 -0.67 5.08
N GLN A 83 -6.69 -0.72 6.35
CA GLN A 83 -6.91 -1.90 7.20
C GLN A 83 -8.38 -2.29 7.26
N ARG A 84 -9.29 -1.32 7.46
CA ARG A 84 -10.75 -1.54 7.45
C ARG A 84 -11.23 -2.15 6.13
N CYS A 85 -10.71 -1.67 4.99
CA CYS A 85 -11.06 -2.23 3.68
C CYS A 85 -10.48 -3.64 3.49
N PHE A 86 -9.22 -3.88 3.88
CA PHE A 86 -8.55 -5.18 3.70
C PHE A 86 -9.22 -6.31 4.48
N VAL A 87 -9.75 -6.02 5.68
CA VAL A 87 -10.49 -7.01 6.48
C VAL A 87 -11.92 -7.21 6.00
N HIS A 88 -12.53 -6.26 5.28
CA HIS A 88 -13.91 -6.41 4.79
C HIS A 88 -14.04 -7.14 3.46
N VAL A 89 -12.95 -7.30 2.71
CA VAL A 89 -12.96 -8.14 1.52
C VAL A 89 -12.77 -9.60 1.93
N GLN A 90 -13.86 -10.37 1.93
CA GLN A 90 -13.96 -11.66 2.63
C GLN A 90 -13.83 -12.91 1.74
N ASP A 91 -13.86 -12.80 0.41
CA ASP A 91 -13.84 -14.00 -0.45
C ASP A 91 -12.48 -14.74 -0.38
N ASP A 92 -11.40 -13.99 -0.22
CA ASP A 92 -10.05 -14.50 0.07
C ASP A 92 -9.42 -13.59 1.14
N PRO A 93 -9.05 -14.10 2.33
CA PRO A 93 -8.49 -13.28 3.39
C PRO A 93 -7.01 -12.95 3.19
N TYR A 94 -6.34 -13.55 2.20
CA TYR A 94 -4.91 -13.43 2.05
C TYR A 94 -4.48 -12.20 1.26
N TRP A 95 -3.41 -11.58 1.75
CA TRP A 95 -2.72 -10.47 1.12
C TRP A 95 -1.22 -10.78 1.08
N ILE A 96 -0.59 -10.40 -0.03
CA ILE A 96 0.86 -10.28 -0.17
C ILE A 96 1.24 -8.85 0.18
N VAL A 97 2.23 -8.71 1.05
CA VAL A 97 2.76 -7.42 1.49
C VAL A 97 4.24 -7.37 1.15
N LEU A 98 4.63 -6.43 0.29
CA LEU A 98 6.03 -6.22 -0.07
C LEU A 98 6.50 -4.88 0.50
N ASP A 99 7.72 -4.91 1.02
CA ASP A 99 8.43 -3.77 1.56
C ASP A 99 9.78 -3.68 0.84
N TRP A 100 10.02 -2.58 0.14
CA TRP A 100 11.16 -2.51 -0.77
C TRP A 100 12.49 -2.58 -0.02
N GLN A 101 13.32 -3.57 -0.37
CA GLN A 101 14.59 -3.92 0.29
C GLN A 101 14.46 -4.55 1.70
N HIS A 102 13.24 -4.91 2.10
CA HIS A 102 12.92 -5.54 3.36
C HIS A 102 12.19 -6.88 3.12
N PRO A 103 12.06 -7.74 4.16
CA PRO A 103 11.32 -9.00 4.01
C PRO A 103 9.88 -8.79 3.54
N GLY A 104 9.40 -9.65 2.65
CA GLY A 104 7.98 -9.74 2.31
C GLY A 104 7.18 -10.45 3.41
N TYR A 105 5.86 -10.20 3.41
CA TYR A 105 4.93 -10.84 4.33
C TYR A 105 3.69 -11.38 3.60
N ARG A 106 3.06 -12.38 4.23
CA ARG A 106 1.68 -12.76 3.98
C ARG A 106 0.84 -12.33 5.17
N LEU A 107 -0.27 -11.66 4.87
CA LEU A 107 -1.30 -11.29 5.83
C LEU A 107 -2.55 -12.14 5.59
N ASN A 108 -3.07 -12.78 6.63
CA ASN A 108 -4.42 -13.31 6.71
C ASN A 108 -5.29 -12.28 7.44
N ALA A 109 -6.06 -11.50 6.68
CA ALA A 109 -6.87 -10.41 7.20
C ALA A 109 -8.02 -10.87 8.10
N ALA A 110 -8.53 -12.09 7.92
CA ALA A 110 -9.56 -12.66 8.80
C ALA A 110 -8.98 -12.96 10.18
N ALA A 111 -7.82 -13.62 10.23
CA ALA A 111 -7.13 -13.90 11.51
C ALA A 111 -6.71 -12.60 12.22
N HIS A 112 -6.26 -11.59 11.45
CA HIS A 112 -5.97 -10.26 12.00
C HIS A 112 -7.23 -9.62 12.60
N ALA A 113 -8.37 -9.67 11.90
CA ALA A 113 -9.62 -9.05 12.34
C ALA A 113 -10.22 -9.67 13.60
N GLU A 114 -9.95 -10.95 13.87
CA GLU A 114 -10.40 -11.65 15.09
C GLU A 114 -9.55 -11.30 16.32
N THR A 115 -8.39 -10.66 16.13
CA THR A 115 -7.45 -10.36 17.20
C THR A 115 -7.59 -8.90 17.64
N PHE A 116 -8.08 -8.70 18.86
CA PHE A 116 -8.16 -7.37 19.46
C PHE A 116 -6.76 -6.75 19.63
N ASP A 117 -6.61 -5.48 19.24
CA ASP A 117 -5.36 -4.71 19.36
C ASP A 117 -4.15 -5.37 18.65
N ALA A 118 -4.39 -6.14 17.58
CA ALA A 118 -3.33 -6.73 16.79
C ALA A 118 -2.47 -5.66 16.10
N GLU A 119 -1.16 -5.71 16.36
CA GLU A 119 -0.19 -4.81 15.74
C GLU A 119 -0.20 -4.93 14.22
N TRP A 120 -0.05 -3.80 13.54
CA TRP A 120 0.02 -3.70 12.09
C TRP A 120 1.45 -3.32 11.65
N PRO A 121 2.28 -4.29 11.23
CA PRO A 121 3.73 -4.12 11.10
C PRO A 121 4.16 -3.19 9.96
N VAL A 122 3.43 -3.19 8.84
CA VAL A 122 3.80 -2.48 7.60
C VAL A 122 2.72 -1.46 7.25
N PRO A 123 3.00 -0.15 7.20
CA PRO A 123 1.99 0.82 6.82
C PRO A 123 1.68 0.75 5.32
N VAL A 124 0.46 1.12 4.95
CA VAL A 124 0.06 1.38 3.55
C VAL A 124 0.55 2.75 3.11
N PHE A 125 0.57 3.71 4.03
CA PHE A 125 1.14 5.05 3.79
C PHE A 125 2.66 4.94 3.62
N PRO A 126 3.24 5.38 2.49
CA PRO A 126 4.68 5.32 2.28
C PRO A 126 5.40 6.36 3.16
N ASN A 127 6.31 5.90 4.01
CA ASN A 127 7.04 6.72 5.01
C ASN A 127 8.54 6.84 4.70
N GLY A 128 9.01 6.25 3.60
CA GLY A 128 10.43 6.14 3.24
C GLY A 128 10.68 5.02 2.24
N ASP A 129 9.87 3.95 2.33
CA ASP A 129 9.93 2.79 1.44
C ASP A 129 8.73 2.72 0.48
N TYR A 130 8.87 1.92 -0.57
CA TYR A 130 7.73 1.52 -1.39
C TYR A 130 7.01 0.36 -0.70
N TYR A 131 5.76 0.59 -0.32
CA TYR A 131 4.90 -0.45 0.24
C TYR A 131 3.88 -0.91 -0.78
N ILE A 132 3.74 -2.23 -0.90
CA ILE A 132 2.76 -2.87 -1.78
C ILE A 132 1.90 -3.80 -0.97
N PHE A 133 0.59 -3.62 -1.03
CA PHE A 133 -0.38 -4.59 -0.55
C PHE A 133 -1.13 -5.10 -1.76
N ALA A 134 -1.20 -6.41 -1.97
CA ALA A 134 -1.89 -6.97 -3.12
C ALA A 134 -2.58 -8.28 -2.76
N ARG A 135 -3.63 -8.62 -3.51
CA ARG A 135 -4.10 -10.01 -3.55
C ARG A 135 -3.00 -10.93 -4.08
N PRO A 136 -3.02 -12.24 -3.77
CA PRO A 136 -2.01 -13.18 -4.25
C PRO A 136 -1.84 -13.18 -5.78
N ASP A 137 -2.90 -12.86 -6.52
CA ASP A 137 -2.91 -12.75 -7.98
C ASP A 137 -2.60 -11.33 -8.52
N PHE A 138 -2.31 -10.36 -7.64
CA PHE A 138 -2.07 -8.95 -7.98
C PHE A 138 -3.21 -8.28 -8.77
N SER A 139 -4.43 -8.80 -8.67
CA SER A 139 -5.62 -8.22 -9.33
C SER A 139 -6.04 -6.88 -8.71
N THR A 140 -5.90 -6.73 -7.39
CA THR A 140 -6.27 -5.55 -6.62
C THR A 140 -5.32 -5.33 -5.43
N GLY A 141 -5.16 -4.07 -5.00
CA GLY A 141 -4.18 -3.70 -4.00
C GLY A 141 -3.82 -2.22 -3.97
N THR A 142 -2.73 -1.89 -3.29
CA THR A 142 -2.15 -0.55 -3.21
C THR A 142 -0.66 -0.53 -3.54
N PHE A 143 -0.17 0.61 -4.02
CA PHE A 143 1.25 0.90 -4.20
C PHE A 143 1.56 2.31 -3.66
N GLY A 144 2.39 2.38 -2.62
CA GLY A 144 2.84 3.62 -2.01
C GLY A 144 4.18 4.07 -2.59
N HIS A 145 4.26 5.32 -3.05
CA HIS A 145 5.51 5.94 -3.51
C HIS A 145 5.93 7.04 -2.52
N PRO A 146 7.03 6.86 -1.76
CA PRO A 146 7.39 7.77 -0.67
C PRO A 146 7.86 9.13 -1.17
N TRP A 147 8.67 9.16 -2.24
CA TRP A 147 9.18 10.41 -2.77
C TRP A 147 8.19 11.18 -3.64
N GLU A 148 7.43 10.49 -4.50
CA GLU A 148 6.31 11.13 -5.24
C GLU A 148 5.18 11.56 -4.30
N LYS A 149 5.15 11.02 -3.07
CA LYS A 149 4.10 11.18 -2.06
C LYS A 149 2.75 10.80 -2.64
N THR A 150 2.66 9.58 -3.16
CA THR A 150 1.42 9.09 -3.75
C THR A 150 1.02 7.73 -3.21
N LEU A 151 -0.28 7.48 -3.18
CA LEU A 151 -0.85 6.15 -2.97
C LEU A 151 -1.71 5.78 -4.18
N CYS A 152 -1.28 4.79 -4.94
CA CYS A 152 -2.08 4.17 -5.99
C CYS A 152 -2.95 3.08 -5.37
N VAL A 153 -4.27 3.14 -5.60
CA VAL A 153 -5.23 2.09 -5.27
C VAL A 153 -5.69 1.46 -6.57
N PHE A 154 -5.54 0.15 -6.73
CA PHE A 154 -5.80 -0.55 -7.99
C PHE A 154 -6.71 -1.77 -7.84
N GLY A 155 -7.32 -2.17 -8.97
CA GLY A 155 -8.27 -3.26 -9.06
C GLY A 155 -9.68 -2.82 -8.67
N SER A 156 -10.68 -3.34 -9.40
CA SER A 156 -12.07 -2.84 -9.36
C SER A 156 -12.65 -2.81 -7.95
N GLU A 157 -12.36 -3.84 -7.15
CA GLU A 157 -12.85 -3.98 -5.79
C GLU A 157 -12.33 -2.88 -4.86
N LEU A 158 -11.01 -2.73 -4.78
CA LEU A 158 -10.41 -1.78 -3.85
C LEU A 158 -10.60 -0.33 -4.31
N VAL A 159 -10.66 -0.09 -5.62
CA VAL A 159 -11.05 1.22 -6.17
C VAL A 159 -12.48 1.59 -5.76
N GLN A 160 -13.41 0.63 -5.73
CA GLN A 160 -14.81 0.88 -5.33
C GLN A 160 -15.03 0.98 -3.82
N THR A 161 -14.04 0.60 -3.00
CA THR A 161 -14.08 0.69 -1.53
C THR A 161 -13.11 1.76 -1.04
N LEU A 162 -11.85 1.40 -0.78
CA LEU A 162 -10.80 2.31 -0.31
C LEU A 162 -10.65 3.53 -1.22
N GLY A 163 -10.61 3.31 -2.54
CA GLY A 163 -10.48 4.40 -3.52
C GLY A 163 -11.63 5.42 -3.42
N ARG A 164 -12.87 4.95 -3.24
CA ARG A 164 -14.02 5.85 -3.04
C ARG A 164 -13.93 6.63 -1.73
N THR A 165 -13.55 5.98 -0.62
CA THR A 165 -13.41 6.69 0.66
C THR A 165 -12.29 7.73 0.60
N LEU A 166 -11.11 7.36 0.09
CA LEU A 166 -9.98 8.28 -0.01
C LEU A 166 -10.29 9.48 -0.92
N ALA A 167 -11.05 9.28 -2.00
CA ALA A 167 -11.45 10.35 -2.91
C ALA A 167 -12.36 11.41 -2.28
N THR A 168 -12.94 11.18 -1.09
CA THR A 168 -13.76 12.20 -0.42
C THR A 168 -12.92 13.28 0.25
N TRP A 169 -11.61 13.06 0.43
CA TRP A 169 -10.77 13.94 1.24
C TRP A 169 -9.31 14.06 0.77
N LEU A 170 -8.82 13.17 -0.11
CA LEU A 170 -7.53 13.28 -0.76
C LEU A 170 -7.66 13.80 -2.20
N PRO A 171 -6.76 14.70 -2.65
CA PRO A 171 -6.65 15.05 -4.05
C PRO A 171 -6.30 13.83 -4.90
N ARG A 172 -6.97 13.68 -6.04
CA ARG A 172 -6.64 12.65 -7.03
C ARG A 172 -5.60 13.21 -8.01
N LYS A 173 -4.51 12.48 -8.19
CA LYS A 173 -3.40 12.84 -9.07
C LYS A 173 -3.49 12.15 -10.43
N ARG A 174 -3.85 10.86 -10.44
CA ARG A 174 -4.02 10.06 -11.66
C ARG A 174 -5.25 9.16 -11.56
N GLU A 175 -5.79 8.81 -12.72
CA GLU A 175 -6.82 7.78 -12.90
C GLU A 175 -6.38 6.85 -14.04
N ASN A 176 -6.27 5.55 -13.77
CA ASN A 176 -5.78 4.54 -14.72
C ASN A 176 -4.41 4.86 -15.34
N GLY A 177 -3.54 5.55 -14.59
CA GLY A 177 -2.21 6.00 -15.04
C GLY A 177 -2.19 7.35 -15.75
N ASP A 178 -3.35 7.89 -16.13
CA ASP A 178 -3.45 9.17 -16.78
C ASP A 178 -3.52 10.31 -15.74
N PRO A 179 -2.71 11.38 -15.87
CA PRO A 179 -2.82 12.56 -15.03
C PRO A 179 -4.21 13.18 -15.12
N LEU A 180 -4.78 13.53 -13.96
CA LEU A 180 -5.99 14.33 -13.92
C LEU A 180 -5.65 15.82 -14.13
N PRO A 181 -6.55 16.60 -14.76
CA PRO A 181 -6.38 18.04 -14.85
C PRO A 181 -6.37 18.66 -13.44
N GLY A 182 -5.38 19.52 -13.19
CA GLY A 182 -5.21 20.24 -11.93
C GLY A 182 -6.20 21.36 -11.71
#